data_AF-A0A2V7IZK8-F1
#
_entry.id   AF-A0A2V7IZK8-F1
#
_cell.length_a   1.000
_cell.length_b   1.000
_cell.length_c   1.000
_cell.angle_alpha   90.00
_cell.angle_beta   90.00
_cell.angle_gamma   90.00
#
_symmetry.space_group_name_H-M   'P 1'
#
loop_
_entity.id
_entity.type
_entity.pdbx_description
1 polymer ?
#
loop_
_entity_poly.entity_id
_entity_poly.type
_entity_poly.pdbx_seq_one_letter_code
_entity_poly.pdbx_strand_id
1 'polypeptide(L)'
;MQEAARRSLISVTLTAVMITANHLYVLGPKAFGLGAVLLVGPAALLWWFRNTRSSVAFAGYLFMNLWIVVGFGLIKGLWGITLPLYLGTGLAAVSAAYPKPMLGPYGFEASGILMFIGSLFVAYYAFQLLRAKRGVLVLPRGLARPSALLAAAGLVAAFVLVDRDRWAAPVGGVVKIGVIVPTGGPYAILGNSFLKAVQMAKDDLRGTKYQYQLVLVDIGTDESTARVAIERALRVDRVDAIVGGISRFGLLTKPLASAARIPQTCVCSVTSIGDGAYNFTNIPTPEAEALLWVREAERRGIRRISLLTRDYPSIQGHVAAVKAEATRVGLSVSYDYVFPDSVTDFRTRIAEARASNPDVYYVEAFSPQLEILGRQLSDAKIHNIASVVAPSISEHRELFEGTWYTDSNLRDLAFRTRFEEKY
;
A
#
# COMPACT_ATOMS: atom_id res chain seq x y z
N MET A 1 -34.92 25.00 21.61
CA MET A 1 -33.76 25.39 20.75
C MET A 1 -32.41 25.25 21.46
N GLN A 2 -32.23 25.80 22.68
CA GLN A 2 -30.94 25.75 23.39
C GLN A 2 -30.42 24.34 23.66
N GLU A 3 -31.29 23.42 24.08
CA GLU A 3 -30.90 22.04 24.33
C GLU A 3 -30.48 21.29 23.06
N ALA A 4 -31.21 21.48 21.95
CA ALA A 4 -30.85 20.92 20.64
C ALA A 4 -29.50 21.46 20.15
N ALA A 5 -29.21 22.73 20.37
CA ALA A 5 -27.93 23.35 20.02
C ALA A 5 -26.78 22.75 20.85
N ARG A 6 -26.99 22.53 22.16
CA ARG A 6 -26.00 21.89 23.04
C ARG A 6 -25.71 20.46 22.59
N ARG A 7 -26.74 19.65 22.33
CA ARG A 7 -26.59 18.25 21.88
C ARG A 7 -25.88 18.17 20.52
N SER A 8 -26.22 19.06 19.59
CA SER A 8 -25.55 19.16 18.31
C SER A 8 -24.06 19.48 18.48
N LEU A 9 -23.69 20.47 19.31
CA LEU A 9 -22.29 20.80 19.54
C LEU A 9 -21.51 19.66 20.20
N ILE A 10 -22.09 18.98 21.18
CA ILE A 10 -21.46 17.80 21.82
C ILE A 10 -21.17 16.71 20.78
N SER A 11 -22.12 16.40 19.91
CA SER A 11 -21.92 15.39 18.86
C SER A 11 -20.78 15.75 17.91
N VAL A 12 -20.65 17.03 17.55
CA VAL A 12 -19.55 17.54 16.72
C VAL A 12 -18.22 17.42 17.46
N THR A 13 -18.16 17.83 18.73
CA THR A 13 -16.94 17.74 19.55
C THR A 13 -16.42 16.31 19.66
N LEU A 14 -17.30 15.35 20.00
CA LEU A 14 -16.92 13.95 20.12
C LEU A 14 -16.45 13.38 18.78
N THR A 15 -17.16 13.70 17.69
CA THR A 15 -16.77 13.24 16.34
C THR A 15 -15.44 13.87 15.90
N ALA A 16 -15.20 15.14 16.21
CA ALA A 16 -13.94 15.82 15.89
C ALA A 16 -12.73 15.19 16.58
N VAL A 17 -12.88 14.70 17.82
CA VAL A 17 -11.83 13.94 18.52
C VAL A 17 -11.51 12.64 17.77
N MET A 18 -12.54 11.89 17.34
CA MET A 18 -12.35 10.65 16.57
C MET A 18 -11.71 10.92 15.21
N ILE A 19 -12.14 11.97 14.51
CA ILE A 19 -11.52 12.43 13.25
C ILE A 19 -10.05 12.75 13.47
N THR A 20 -9.73 13.50 14.53
CA THR A 20 -8.35 13.89 14.87
C THR A 20 -7.49 12.65 15.13
N ALA A 21 -7.99 11.70 15.94
CA ALA A 21 -7.30 10.46 16.25
C ALA A 21 -7.03 9.63 14.98
N ASN A 22 -8.02 9.48 14.11
CA ASN A 22 -7.85 8.78 12.83
C ASN A 22 -6.80 9.45 11.94
N HIS A 23 -6.81 10.78 11.87
CA HIS A 23 -5.91 11.53 11.02
C HIS A 23 -4.50 11.68 11.60
N LEU A 24 -4.25 11.37 12.89
CA LEU A 24 -2.88 11.29 13.42
C LEU A 24 -2.04 10.23 12.70
N TYR A 25 -2.66 9.13 12.28
CA TYR A 25 -1.98 8.06 11.54
C TYR A 25 -1.54 8.49 10.13
N VAL A 26 -2.24 9.43 9.51
CA VAL A 26 -2.02 9.83 8.11
C VAL A 26 -1.32 11.19 8.00
N LEU A 27 -1.67 12.12 8.89
CA LEU A 27 -1.18 13.51 8.88
C LEU A 27 -0.14 13.79 9.98
N GLY A 28 0.11 12.84 10.88
CA GLY A 28 0.98 13.06 12.05
C GLY A 28 0.48 14.24 12.90
N PRO A 29 1.38 15.01 13.54
CA PRO A 29 1.00 16.14 14.41
C PRO A 29 0.11 17.20 13.76
N LYS A 30 0.07 17.30 12.42
CA LYS A 30 -0.83 18.24 11.71
C LYS A 30 -2.31 17.93 11.95
N ALA A 31 -2.66 16.70 12.35
CA ALA A 31 -4.03 16.32 12.69
C ALA A 31 -4.61 17.18 13.82
N PHE A 32 -3.78 17.66 14.76
CA PHE A 32 -4.24 18.56 15.82
C PHE A 32 -4.73 19.92 15.28
N GLY A 33 -4.16 20.40 14.17
CA GLY A 33 -4.64 21.61 13.50
C GLY A 33 -6.03 21.40 12.90
N LEU A 34 -6.26 20.27 12.24
CA LEU A 34 -7.59 19.87 11.75
C LEU A 34 -8.60 19.75 12.91
N GLY A 35 -8.20 19.07 13.98
CA GLY A 35 -9.01 18.93 15.20
C GLY A 35 -9.39 20.28 15.80
N ALA A 36 -8.44 21.22 15.89
CA ALA A 36 -8.71 22.57 16.38
C ALA A 36 -9.76 23.29 15.51
N VAL A 37 -9.68 23.19 14.19
CA VAL A 37 -10.69 23.78 13.27
C VAL A 37 -12.08 23.17 13.51
N LEU A 38 -12.15 21.83 13.63
CA LEU A 38 -13.42 21.11 13.82
C LEU A 38 -14.03 21.32 15.22
N LEU A 39 -13.23 21.71 16.21
CA LEU A 39 -13.70 22.05 17.55
C LEU A 39 -14.09 23.53 17.66
N VAL A 40 -13.21 24.43 17.24
CA VAL A 40 -13.37 25.88 17.44
C VAL A 40 -14.38 26.46 16.46
N GLY A 41 -14.37 26.05 15.19
CA GLY A 41 -15.24 26.58 14.15
C GLY A 41 -16.74 26.42 14.48
N PRO A 42 -17.23 25.20 14.72
CA PRO A 42 -18.63 24.96 15.06
C PRO A 42 -19.04 25.62 16.38
N ALA A 43 -18.16 25.64 17.39
CA ALA A 43 -18.43 26.33 18.65
C ALA A 43 -18.58 27.84 18.47
N ALA A 44 -17.68 28.48 17.72
CA ALA A 44 -17.72 29.92 17.43
C ALA A 44 -18.95 30.30 16.61
N LEU A 45 -19.31 29.52 15.58
CA LEU A 45 -20.50 29.73 14.76
C LEU A 45 -21.79 29.62 15.58
N LEU A 46 -21.87 28.62 16.46
CA LEU A 46 -23.03 28.42 17.30
C LEU A 46 -23.14 29.50 18.40
N TRP A 47 -22.02 29.93 18.97
CA TRP A 47 -21.95 31.07 19.90
C TRP A 47 -22.42 32.36 19.21
N TRP A 48 -21.91 32.65 18.01
CA TRP A 48 -22.31 33.81 17.22
C TRP A 48 -23.80 33.79 16.91
N PHE A 49 -24.35 32.64 16.51
CA PHE A 49 -25.78 32.46 16.30
C PHE A 49 -26.59 32.72 17.58
N ARG A 50 -26.14 32.23 18.73
CA ARG A 50 -26.86 32.42 20.00
C ARG A 50 -26.94 33.87 20.43
N ASN A 51 -25.87 34.65 20.21
CA ASN A 51 -25.80 36.05 20.62
C ASN A 51 -26.51 36.99 19.65
N THR A 52 -26.46 36.71 18.36
CA THR A 52 -26.95 37.65 17.32
C THR A 52 -28.21 37.19 16.60
N ARG A 53 -28.63 35.93 16.81
CA ARG A 53 -29.68 35.25 16.02
C ARG A 53 -29.42 35.26 14.51
N SER A 54 -28.17 35.45 14.08
CA SER A 54 -27.76 35.51 12.68
C SER A 54 -28.07 34.23 11.91
N SER A 55 -28.90 34.32 10.87
CA SER A 55 -29.18 33.19 9.96
C SER A 55 -27.93 32.70 9.24
N VAL A 56 -26.97 33.58 9.02
CA VAL A 56 -25.68 33.27 8.38
C VAL A 56 -24.81 32.40 9.30
N ALA A 57 -24.73 32.75 10.59
CA ALA A 57 -24.01 31.96 11.59
C ALA A 57 -24.56 30.53 11.69
N PHE A 58 -25.90 30.41 11.67
CA PHE A 58 -26.59 29.12 11.68
C PHE A 58 -26.35 28.30 10.41
N ALA A 59 -26.39 28.95 9.24
CA ALA A 59 -26.09 28.29 7.97
C ALA A 59 -24.65 27.79 7.91
N GLY A 60 -23.68 28.59 8.38
CA GLY A 60 -22.29 28.18 8.50
C GLY A 60 -22.11 26.98 9.43
N TYR A 61 -22.78 26.96 10.59
CA TYR A 61 -22.75 25.82 11.50
C TYR A 61 -23.27 24.54 10.84
N LEU A 62 -24.40 24.62 10.11
CA LEU A 62 -24.95 23.48 9.38
C LEU A 62 -24.06 23.02 8.23
N PHE A 63 -23.37 23.95 7.55
CA PHE A 63 -22.41 23.60 6.52
C PHE A 63 -21.22 22.82 7.08
N MET A 64 -20.70 23.22 8.25
CA MET A 64 -19.65 22.44 8.93
C MET A 64 -20.14 21.04 9.30
N ASN A 65 -21.37 20.91 9.81
CA ASN A 65 -21.96 19.60 10.08
C ASN A 65 -22.07 18.76 8.81
N LEU A 66 -22.52 19.35 7.70
CA LEU A 66 -22.61 18.66 6.41
C LEU A 66 -21.23 18.20 5.93
N TRP A 67 -20.20 19.04 6.06
CA TRP A 67 -18.84 18.68 5.71
C TRP A 67 -18.31 17.52 6.58
N ILE A 68 -18.59 17.53 7.89
CA ILE A 68 -18.27 16.42 8.79
C ILE A 68 -18.95 15.13 8.31
N VAL A 69 -20.26 15.20 8.04
CA VAL A 69 -21.05 14.05 7.63
C VAL A 69 -20.58 13.47 6.30
N VAL A 70 -20.42 14.30 5.27
CA VAL A 70 -20.11 13.84 3.92
C VAL A 70 -18.63 13.48 3.79
N GLY A 71 -17.74 14.38 4.18
CA GLY A 71 -16.30 14.21 4.00
C GLY A 71 -15.72 13.14 4.92
N PHE A 72 -15.94 13.30 6.22
CA PHE A 72 -15.36 12.41 7.23
C PHE A 72 -16.24 11.17 7.46
N GLY A 73 -17.56 11.34 7.54
CA GLY A 73 -18.48 10.23 7.74
C GLY A 73 -18.60 9.29 6.55
N LEU A 74 -19.15 9.78 5.44
CA LEU A 74 -19.52 8.93 4.30
C LEU A 74 -18.33 8.56 3.40
N ILE A 75 -17.52 9.54 3.00
CA ILE A 75 -16.40 9.28 2.07
C ILE A 75 -15.27 8.56 2.78
N LYS A 76 -14.77 9.10 3.90
CA LYS A 76 -13.63 8.51 4.61
C LYS A 76 -14.04 7.32 5.48
N GLY A 77 -14.99 7.52 6.40
CA GLY A 77 -15.34 6.52 7.42
C GLY A 77 -16.10 5.32 6.85
N LEU A 78 -17.16 5.57 6.08
CA LEU A 78 -17.96 4.50 5.49
C LEU A 78 -17.25 3.88 4.28
N TRP A 79 -17.02 4.66 3.22
CA TRP A 79 -16.50 4.12 1.95
C TRP A 79 -15.03 3.71 2.02
N GLY A 80 -14.20 4.49 2.72
CA GLY A 80 -12.77 4.22 2.82
C GLY A 80 -12.38 3.14 3.82
N ILE A 81 -13.20 2.89 4.86
CA ILE A 81 -12.83 2.06 6.01
C ILE A 81 -13.88 1.00 6.31
N THR A 82 -15.09 1.42 6.69
CA THR A 82 -16.13 0.51 7.22
C THR A 82 -16.60 -0.48 6.16
N LEU A 83 -16.86 -0.01 4.94
CA LEU A 83 -17.39 -0.85 3.87
C LEU A 83 -16.35 -1.87 3.36
N PRO A 84 -15.09 -1.50 3.07
CA PRO A 84 -14.04 -2.47 2.76
C PRO A 84 -13.82 -3.49 3.88
N LEU A 85 -13.88 -3.07 5.14
CA LEU A 85 -13.71 -3.97 6.27
C LEU A 85 -14.87 -4.96 6.37
N TYR A 86 -16.12 -4.50 6.40
CA TYR A 86 -17.29 -5.37 6.60
C TYR A 86 -17.67 -6.16 5.34
N LEU A 87 -17.76 -5.53 4.18
CA LEU A 87 -18.05 -6.25 2.93
C LEU A 87 -16.86 -7.10 2.52
N GLY A 88 -15.62 -6.61 2.64
CA GLY A 88 -14.45 -7.39 2.28
C GLY A 88 -14.29 -8.63 3.17
N THR A 89 -14.48 -8.50 4.49
CA THR A 89 -14.45 -9.69 5.38
C THR A 89 -15.63 -10.62 5.14
N GLY A 90 -16.84 -10.10 4.91
CA GLY A 90 -18.02 -10.91 4.61
C GLY A 90 -17.90 -11.66 3.29
N LEU A 91 -17.43 -10.99 2.23
CA LEU A 91 -17.19 -11.59 0.92
C LEU A 91 -16.06 -12.63 0.97
N ALA A 92 -14.97 -12.34 1.70
CA ALA A 92 -13.87 -13.29 1.90
C ALA A 92 -14.29 -14.52 2.73
N ALA A 93 -15.31 -14.38 3.59
CA ALA A 93 -15.85 -15.50 4.37
C ALA A 93 -16.73 -16.44 3.52
N VAL A 94 -17.36 -15.94 2.45
CA VAL A 94 -18.22 -16.74 1.58
C VAL A 94 -17.51 -17.28 0.34
N SER A 95 -16.40 -16.67 -0.09
CA SER A 95 -15.60 -17.15 -1.22
C SER A 95 -14.15 -16.70 -1.14
N ALA A 96 -13.23 -17.64 -1.39
CA ALA A 96 -11.80 -17.37 -1.51
C ALA A 96 -11.44 -16.50 -2.75
N ALA A 97 -12.39 -16.28 -3.67
CA ALA A 97 -12.23 -15.36 -4.79
C ALA A 97 -12.18 -13.89 -4.34
N TYR A 98 -12.65 -13.58 -3.13
CA TYR A 98 -12.54 -12.25 -2.56
C TYR A 98 -11.39 -12.20 -1.56
N PRO A 99 -10.29 -11.47 -1.85
CA PRO A 99 -9.17 -11.38 -0.94
C PRO A 99 -9.59 -10.69 0.36
N LYS A 100 -9.03 -11.15 1.49
CA LYS A 100 -9.25 -10.48 2.78
C LYS A 100 -8.77 -9.03 2.68
N PRO A 101 -9.55 -8.05 3.18
CA PRO A 101 -9.13 -6.65 3.16
C PRO A 101 -7.85 -6.46 3.99
N MET A 102 -6.92 -5.66 3.47
CA MET A 102 -5.70 -5.32 4.19
C MET A 102 -6.03 -4.34 5.31
N LEU A 103 -5.80 -4.77 6.55
CA LEU A 103 -6.08 -3.96 7.73
C LEU A 103 -4.90 -3.02 8.02
N GLY A 104 -5.19 -1.74 8.23
CA GLY A 104 -4.27 -0.81 8.88
C GLY A 104 -4.09 -1.14 10.37
N PRO A 105 -3.32 -0.33 11.11
CA PRO A 105 -3.23 -0.45 12.57
C PRO A 105 -4.63 -0.43 13.21
N TYR A 106 -4.87 -1.27 14.22
CA TYR A 106 -6.19 -1.40 14.85
C TYR A 106 -6.81 -0.05 15.27
N GLY A 107 -6.01 0.85 15.83
CA GLY A 107 -6.48 2.19 16.23
C GLY A 107 -6.89 3.08 15.05
N PHE A 108 -6.30 2.90 13.86
CA PHE A 108 -6.72 3.59 12.64
C PHE A 108 -8.10 3.10 12.18
N GLU A 109 -8.29 1.79 12.07
CA GLU A 109 -9.57 1.20 11.65
C GLU A 109 -10.70 1.53 12.62
N ALA A 110 -10.46 1.36 13.92
CA ALA A 110 -11.44 1.64 14.97
C ALA A 110 -11.86 3.12 14.98
N SER A 111 -10.90 4.04 14.89
CA SER A 111 -11.19 5.48 14.84
C SER A 111 -11.92 5.88 13.55
N GLY A 112 -11.69 5.17 12.43
CA GLY A 112 -12.41 5.36 11.17
C GLY A 112 -13.88 4.96 11.23
N ILE A 113 -14.18 3.82 11.85
CA ILE A 113 -15.56 3.35 12.10
C ILE A 113 -16.27 4.31 13.07
N LEU A 114 -15.60 4.70 14.15
CA LEU A 114 -16.14 5.64 15.14
C LEU A 114 -16.40 7.03 14.53
N MET A 115 -15.58 7.48 13.59
CA MET A 115 -15.79 8.70 12.82
C MET A 115 -17.06 8.61 11.94
N PHE A 116 -17.31 7.47 11.30
CA PHE A 116 -18.56 7.24 10.56
C PHE A 116 -19.78 7.28 11.49
N ILE A 117 -19.75 6.51 12.58
CA ILE A 117 -20.84 6.46 13.56
C ILE A 117 -21.09 7.86 14.16
N GLY A 118 -20.04 8.54 14.61
CA GLY A 118 -20.14 9.91 15.15
C GLY A 118 -20.78 10.89 14.15
N SER A 119 -20.45 10.75 12.87
CA SER A 119 -21.05 11.56 11.80
C SER A 119 -22.56 11.33 11.65
N LEU A 120 -23.07 10.12 11.89
CA LEU A 120 -24.52 9.88 11.93
C LEU A 120 -25.20 10.64 13.08
N PHE A 121 -24.56 10.71 14.25
CA PHE A 121 -25.04 11.54 15.36
C PHE A 121 -25.01 13.03 15.02
N VAL A 122 -23.96 13.51 14.35
CA VAL A 122 -23.88 14.90 13.87
C VAL A 122 -25.03 15.21 12.91
N ALA A 123 -25.32 14.32 11.95
CA ALA A 123 -26.45 14.47 11.03
C ALA A 123 -27.80 14.51 11.78
N TYR A 124 -28.00 13.58 12.71
CA TYR A 124 -29.23 13.49 13.51
C TYR A 124 -29.47 14.75 14.35
N TYR A 125 -28.47 15.21 15.11
CA TYR A 125 -28.64 16.39 15.96
C TYR A 125 -28.68 17.69 15.16
N ALA A 126 -28.03 17.77 14.00
CA ALA A 126 -28.20 18.88 13.07
C ALA A 126 -29.65 18.95 12.54
N PHE A 127 -30.26 17.80 12.21
CA PHE A 127 -31.66 17.72 11.82
C PHE A 127 -32.60 18.13 12.96
N GLN A 128 -32.36 17.66 14.18
CA GLN A 128 -33.16 18.07 15.35
C GLN A 128 -33.04 19.55 15.66
N LEU A 129 -31.84 20.13 15.51
CA LEU A 129 -31.61 21.56 15.65
C LEU A 129 -32.37 22.35 14.57
N LEU A 130 -32.38 21.87 13.32
CA LEU A 130 -33.17 22.44 12.23
C LEU A 130 -34.67 22.42 12.52
N ARG A 131 -35.21 21.29 13.02
CA ARG A 131 -36.63 21.20 13.44
C ARG A 131 -36.94 22.16 14.59
N ALA A 132 -36.06 22.24 15.58
CA ALA A 132 -36.22 23.16 16.71
C ALA A 132 -36.15 24.65 16.30
N LYS A 133 -35.50 24.98 15.17
CA LYS A 133 -35.52 26.31 14.56
C LYS A 133 -36.80 26.55 13.75
N ARG A 134 -37.27 25.57 12.98
CA ARG A 134 -38.51 25.67 12.19
C ARG A 134 -39.79 25.77 13.04
N GLY A 135 -39.78 25.24 14.27
CA GLY A 135 -40.86 25.45 15.26
C GLY A 135 -41.00 26.88 15.79
N VAL A 136 -40.16 27.82 15.34
CA VAL A 136 -40.21 29.26 15.65
C VAL A 136 -40.00 30.02 14.34
N LEU A 137 -41.05 30.22 13.55
CA LEU A 137 -40.95 30.94 12.27
C LEU A 137 -41.85 32.18 12.27
N VAL A 138 -41.26 33.34 12.55
CA VAL A 138 -41.52 34.55 11.76
C VAL A 138 -40.27 34.76 10.91
N LEU A 139 -40.43 34.67 9.59
CA LEU A 139 -39.43 35.15 8.63
C LEU A 139 -39.51 36.67 8.58
N PRO A 140 -38.35 37.34 8.47
CA PRO A 140 -38.26 38.38 7.45
C PRO A 140 -37.17 38.07 6.43
N ARG A 141 -37.51 38.33 5.18
CA ARG A 141 -36.59 38.51 4.06
C ARG A 141 -35.75 39.76 4.34
N GLY A 142 -34.43 39.62 4.24
CA GLY A 142 -33.48 40.72 4.29
C GLY A 142 -32.15 40.26 3.72
N LEU A 143 -31.75 40.85 2.60
CA LEU A 143 -30.49 40.60 1.91
C LEU A 143 -29.27 40.99 2.77
N ALA A 144 -28.16 40.31 2.44
CA ALA A 144 -26.76 40.58 2.77
C ALA A 144 -26.24 39.96 4.10
N ARG A 145 -25.10 39.27 4.15
CA ARG A 145 -23.87 39.41 3.35
C ARG A 145 -23.12 38.08 3.09
N PRO A 146 -22.35 37.97 1.99
CA PRO A 146 -21.61 36.77 1.58
C PRO A 146 -20.39 36.41 2.45
N SER A 147 -20.10 37.16 3.51
CA SER A 147 -18.82 37.12 4.22
C SER A 147 -18.57 35.84 5.02
N ALA A 148 -19.60 35.16 5.54
CA ALA A 148 -19.39 33.90 6.26
C ALA A 148 -19.33 32.67 5.34
N LEU A 149 -20.01 32.71 4.18
CA LEU A 149 -19.81 31.73 3.11
C LEU A 149 -18.41 31.91 2.51
N LEU A 150 -17.93 33.13 2.36
CA LEU A 150 -16.54 33.44 1.97
C LEU A 150 -15.52 33.07 3.06
N ALA A 151 -15.85 33.15 4.35
CA ALA A 151 -14.96 32.72 5.44
C ALA A 151 -14.90 31.19 5.55
N ALA A 152 -16.03 30.49 5.42
CA ALA A 152 -16.08 29.03 5.41
C ALA A 152 -15.48 28.44 4.12
N ALA A 153 -15.83 29.01 2.95
CA ALA A 153 -15.17 28.68 1.69
C ALA A 153 -13.71 29.10 1.69
N GLY A 154 -13.33 30.18 2.37
CA GLY A 154 -11.96 30.62 2.57
C GLY A 154 -11.16 29.69 3.47
N LEU A 155 -11.77 29.10 4.51
CA LEU A 155 -11.15 28.08 5.37
C LEU A 155 -11.04 26.72 4.69
N VAL A 156 -12.06 26.30 3.93
CA VAL A 156 -12.00 25.09 3.08
C VAL A 156 -11.01 25.30 1.94
N ALA A 157 -11.00 26.46 1.28
CA ALA A 157 -10.02 26.81 0.26
C ALA A 157 -8.63 26.93 0.86
N ALA A 158 -8.44 27.50 2.06
CA ALA A 158 -7.17 27.53 2.75
C ALA A 158 -6.70 26.11 3.10
N PHE A 159 -7.58 25.23 3.59
CA PHE A 159 -7.26 23.83 3.82
C PHE A 159 -6.90 23.09 2.52
N VAL A 160 -7.66 23.28 1.44
CA VAL A 160 -7.40 22.68 0.10
C VAL A 160 -6.18 23.31 -0.59
N LEU A 161 -5.80 24.54 -0.25
CA LEU A 161 -4.61 25.22 -0.76
C LEU A 161 -3.36 24.87 0.04
N VAL A 162 -3.50 24.61 1.36
CA VAL A 162 -2.41 24.28 2.29
C VAL A 162 -2.12 22.77 2.33
N ASP A 163 -3.14 21.92 2.19
CA ASP A 163 -3.01 20.45 2.12
C ASP A 163 -2.85 19.95 0.67
N ARG A 164 -2.22 20.78 -0.18
CA ARG A 164 -1.71 20.26 -1.46
C ARG A 164 -0.38 19.60 -1.21
N ASP A 165 -0.20 18.43 -1.80
CA ASP A 165 1.09 17.76 -1.89
C ASP A 165 1.98 18.56 -2.84
N ARG A 166 2.57 19.62 -2.29
CA ARG A 166 3.56 20.44 -2.98
C ARG A 166 4.92 19.91 -2.58
N TRP A 167 5.50 19.13 -3.47
CA TRP A 167 6.94 18.90 -3.42
C TRP A 167 7.64 20.26 -3.53
N ALA A 168 8.39 20.62 -2.51
CA ALA A 168 9.21 21.82 -2.50
C ALA A 168 10.55 21.48 -3.16
N ALA A 169 10.94 22.27 -4.17
CA ALA A 169 12.24 22.08 -4.81
C ALA A 169 13.36 22.17 -3.76
N PRO A 170 14.34 21.24 -3.77
CA PRO A 170 15.40 21.23 -2.78
C PRO A 170 16.24 22.50 -2.83
N VAL A 171 16.62 22.99 -1.65
CA VAL A 171 17.59 24.09 -1.52
C VAL A 171 18.92 23.63 -2.11
N GLY A 172 19.46 24.38 -3.07
CA GLY A 172 20.66 24.00 -3.81
C GLY A 172 20.41 23.08 -5.01
N GLY A 173 19.15 22.75 -5.33
CA GLY A 173 18.78 22.01 -6.54
C GLY A 173 19.20 20.53 -6.55
N VAL A 174 19.43 19.93 -5.36
CA VAL A 174 19.82 18.52 -5.20
C VAL A 174 18.65 17.69 -4.68
N VAL A 175 18.17 16.74 -5.48
CA VAL A 175 17.14 15.76 -5.10
C VAL A 175 17.81 14.51 -4.57
N LYS A 176 17.51 14.12 -3.33
CA LYS A 176 18.03 12.90 -2.70
C LYS A 176 17.10 11.72 -2.95
N ILE A 177 17.63 10.65 -3.53
CA ILE A 177 16.89 9.42 -3.80
C ILE A 177 17.42 8.34 -2.87
N GLY A 178 16.57 7.87 -1.95
CA GLY A 178 16.88 6.71 -1.11
C GLY A 178 16.83 5.43 -1.92
N VAL A 179 17.94 4.71 -2.01
CA VAL A 179 18.05 3.40 -2.66
C VAL A 179 17.95 2.34 -1.58
N ILE A 180 16.75 1.80 -1.40
CA ILE A 180 16.43 0.85 -0.32
C ILE A 180 16.65 -0.57 -0.84
N VAL A 181 17.76 -1.19 -0.44
CA VAL A 181 18.16 -2.50 -0.92
C VAL A 181 18.88 -3.28 0.19
N PRO A 182 18.69 -4.60 0.29
CA PRO A 182 19.53 -5.43 1.14
C PRO A 182 20.87 -5.71 0.45
N THR A 183 21.99 -5.37 1.09
CA THR A 183 23.32 -5.60 0.47
C THR A 183 23.94 -6.95 0.83
N GLY A 184 23.38 -7.64 1.83
CA GLY A 184 23.89 -8.89 2.36
C GLY A 184 22.82 -9.98 2.52
N GLY A 185 23.28 -11.20 2.83
CA GLY A 185 22.44 -12.36 3.09
C GLY A 185 21.67 -12.86 1.86
N PRO A 186 20.56 -13.61 2.07
CA PRO A 186 19.74 -14.24 1.03
C PRO A 186 19.22 -13.32 -0.09
N TYR A 187 19.26 -12.01 0.12
CA TYR A 187 18.68 -11.02 -0.78
C TYR A 187 19.74 -10.19 -1.52
N ALA A 188 21.03 -10.42 -1.25
CA ALA A 188 22.13 -9.60 -1.75
C ALA A 188 22.18 -9.55 -3.28
N ILE A 189 21.93 -10.68 -3.97
CA ILE A 189 21.95 -10.73 -5.43
C ILE A 189 20.93 -9.76 -6.05
N LEU A 190 19.73 -9.68 -5.47
CA LEU A 190 18.69 -8.75 -5.88
C LEU A 190 19.09 -7.31 -5.56
N GLY A 191 19.48 -7.05 -4.30
CA GLY A 191 19.83 -5.69 -3.86
C GLY A 191 21.02 -5.08 -4.59
N ASN A 192 22.08 -5.87 -4.83
CA ASN A 192 23.25 -5.43 -5.57
C ASN A 192 22.94 -5.17 -7.05
N SER A 193 22.11 -6.02 -7.67
CA SER A 193 21.65 -5.80 -9.05
C SER A 193 20.80 -4.53 -9.16
N PHE A 194 19.93 -4.26 -8.18
CA PHE A 194 19.17 -3.01 -8.12
C PHE A 194 20.05 -1.79 -7.95
N LEU A 195 21.04 -1.84 -7.06
CA LEU A 195 21.95 -0.74 -6.85
C LEU A 195 22.71 -0.38 -8.14
N LYS A 196 23.22 -1.38 -8.86
CA LYS A 196 23.86 -1.22 -10.17
C LYS A 196 22.91 -0.59 -11.20
N ALA A 197 21.66 -1.05 -11.27
CA ALA A 197 20.65 -0.52 -12.19
C ALA A 197 20.30 0.95 -11.90
N VAL A 198 20.12 1.32 -10.63
CA VAL A 198 19.84 2.71 -10.24
C VAL A 198 21.03 3.62 -10.49
N GLN A 199 22.26 3.14 -10.26
CA GLN A 199 23.48 3.87 -10.59
C GLN A 199 23.60 4.13 -12.10
N MET A 200 23.39 3.11 -12.93
CA MET A 200 23.38 3.30 -14.39
C MET A 200 22.29 4.28 -14.84
N ALA A 201 21.07 4.16 -14.28
CA ALA A 201 19.99 5.09 -14.60
C ALA A 201 20.36 6.54 -14.24
N LYS A 202 21.03 6.77 -13.10
CA LYS A 202 21.56 8.09 -12.74
C LYS A 202 22.63 8.56 -13.73
N ASP A 203 23.54 7.69 -14.12
CA ASP A 203 24.65 8.01 -15.03
C ASP A 203 24.17 8.29 -16.47
N ASP A 204 22.99 7.80 -16.86
CA ASP A 204 22.35 8.06 -18.14
C ASP A 204 21.54 9.38 -18.17
N LEU A 205 21.34 10.05 -17.02
CA LEU A 205 20.62 11.33 -16.97
C LEU A 205 21.36 12.45 -17.72
N ARG A 206 20.64 13.19 -18.57
CA ARG A 206 21.16 14.35 -19.32
C ARG A 206 20.20 15.53 -19.22
N GLY A 207 20.73 16.75 -19.10
CA GLY A 207 19.93 17.98 -19.15
C GLY A 207 18.85 18.11 -18.07
N THR A 208 19.02 17.48 -16.90
CA THR A 208 18.03 17.51 -15.84
C THR A 208 17.98 18.87 -15.14
N LYS A 209 16.78 19.29 -14.72
CA LYS A 209 16.58 20.52 -13.95
C LYS A 209 17.29 20.50 -12.60
N TYR A 210 17.41 19.32 -12.00
CA TYR A 210 18.01 19.12 -10.68
C TYR A 210 19.18 18.13 -10.76
N GLN A 211 20.06 18.20 -9.77
CA GLN A 211 21.07 17.19 -9.53
C GLN A 211 20.47 16.07 -8.68
N TYR A 212 20.72 14.81 -9.04
CA TYR A 212 20.19 13.66 -8.31
C TYR A 212 21.30 12.97 -7.52
N GLN A 213 21.12 12.87 -6.21
CA GLN A 213 22.03 12.17 -5.30
C GLN A 213 21.40 10.87 -4.82
N LEU A 214 22.10 9.76 -5.02
CA LEU A 214 21.69 8.48 -4.45
C LEU A 214 22.15 8.40 -3.00
N VAL A 215 21.25 8.00 -2.11
CA VAL A 215 21.54 7.66 -0.72
C VAL A 215 21.31 6.17 -0.58
N LEU A 216 22.38 5.39 -0.45
CA LEU A 216 22.26 3.95 -0.21
C LEU A 216 21.68 3.71 1.18
N VAL A 217 20.62 2.92 1.25
CA VAL A 217 19.96 2.51 2.48
C VAL A 217 19.98 0.99 2.55
N ASP A 218 21.01 0.45 3.19
CA ASP A 218 21.07 -0.98 3.47
C ASP A 218 20.08 -1.34 4.57
N ILE A 219 19.15 -2.23 4.23
CA ILE A 219 18.06 -2.65 5.10
C ILE A 219 18.33 -3.98 5.81
N GLY A 220 19.46 -4.63 5.52
CA GLY A 220 19.78 -5.93 6.10
C GLY A 220 18.77 -7.02 5.71
N THR A 221 18.61 -8.03 6.56
CA THR A 221 17.80 -9.23 6.24
C THR A 221 16.50 -9.32 7.01
N ASP A 222 16.28 -8.48 8.02
CA ASP A 222 15.10 -8.52 8.89
C ASP A 222 14.33 -7.20 8.89
N GLU A 223 13.03 -7.27 9.19
CA GLU A 223 12.12 -6.13 9.11
C GLU A 223 12.40 -5.05 10.16
N SER A 224 13.01 -5.41 11.29
CA SER A 224 13.30 -4.45 12.37
C SER A 224 14.48 -3.56 12.00
N THR A 225 15.58 -4.15 11.51
CA THR A 225 16.73 -3.43 10.95
C THR A 225 16.31 -2.58 9.77
N ALA A 226 15.50 -3.15 8.86
CA ALA A 226 14.97 -2.43 7.71
C ALA A 226 14.18 -1.18 8.12
N ARG A 227 13.27 -1.30 9.10
CA ARG A 227 12.46 -0.16 9.56
C ARG A 227 13.34 0.98 10.06
N VAL A 228 14.34 0.67 10.87
CA VAL A 228 15.27 1.68 11.43
C VAL A 228 16.04 2.38 10.31
N ALA A 229 16.56 1.62 9.34
CA ALA A 229 17.29 2.19 8.20
C ALA A 229 16.42 3.11 7.34
N ILE A 230 15.18 2.70 7.05
CA ILE A 230 14.22 3.48 6.25
C ILE A 230 13.80 4.76 7.00
N GLU A 231 13.50 4.65 8.30
CA GLU A 231 13.17 5.83 9.12
C GLU A 231 14.33 6.81 9.20
N ARG A 232 15.58 6.34 9.28
CA ARG A 232 16.77 7.19 9.21
C ARG A 232 16.85 7.91 7.86
N ALA A 233 16.65 7.19 6.76
CA ALA A 233 16.68 7.77 5.42
C ALA A 233 15.65 8.91 5.26
N LEU A 234 14.44 8.72 5.81
CA LEU A 234 13.36 9.70 5.76
C LEU A 234 13.61 10.90 6.69
N ARG A 235 14.01 10.66 7.95
CA ARG A 235 14.06 11.70 8.98
C ARG A 235 15.39 12.44 9.05
N VAL A 236 16.48 11.71 8.88
CA VAL A 236 17.86 12.22 9.02
C VAL A 236 18.41 12.58 7.66
N ASP A 237 18.44 11.62 6.74
CA ASP A 237 19.01 11.85 5.41
C ASP A 237 18.11 12.74 4.54
N ARG A 238 16.81 12.79 4.88
CA ARG A 238 15.74 13.58 4.23
C ARG A 238 15.68 13.32 2.73
N VAL A 239 15.54 12.05 2.37
CA VAL A 239 15.32 11.67 0.97
C VAL A 239 14.00 12.22 0.45
N ASP A 240 14.00 12.65 -0.80
CA ASP A 240 12.86 13.24 -1.51
C ASP A 240 12.01 12.20 -2.24
N ALA A 241 12.59 11.03 -2.51
CA ALA A 241 11.93 9.88 -3.11
C ALA A 241 12.68 8.60 -2.74
N ILE A 242 12.01 7.46 -2.94
CA ILE A 242 12.52 6.14 -2.68
C ILE A 242 12.47 5.30 -3.95
N VAL A 243 13.56 4.59 -4.24
CA VAL A 243 13.64 3.57 -5.28
C VAL A 243 14.22 2.28 -4.67
N GLY A 244 13.71 1.14 -5.10
CA GLY A 244 14.23 -0.17 -4.73
C GLY A 244 13.21 -0.99 -3.97
N GLY A 245 13.68 -2.02 -3.29
CA GLY A 245 12.85 -2.90 -2.47
C GLY A 245 12.55 -4.23 -3.14
N ILE A 246 12.35 -5.20 -2.25
CA ILE A 246 11.84 -6.54 -2.52
C ILE A 246 10.53 -6.63 -1.73
N SER A 247 9.53 -7.35 -2.22
CA SER A 247 8.14 -7.29 -1.76
C SER A 247 7.93 -7.23 -0.23
N ARG A 248 8.66 -8.03 0.58
CA ARG A 248 8.58 -7.97 2.05
C ARG A 248 8.91 -6.57 2.61
N PHE A 249 10.00 -5.98 2.16
CA PHE A 249 10.44 -4.66 2.61
C PHE A 249 9.68 -3.53 1.90
N GLY A 250 9.16 -3.77 0.70
CA GLY A 250 8.24 -2.86 0.03
C GLY A 250 6.95 -2.60 0.84
N LEU A 251 6.38 -3.66 1.44
CA LEU A 251 5.24 -3.55 2.35
C LEU A 251 5.55 -2.72 3.60
N LEU A 252 6.77 -2.83 4.12
CA LEU A 252 7.26 -2.03 5.24
C LEU A 252 7.47 -0.56 4.86
N THR A 253 8.01 -0.31 3.67
CA THR A 253 8.34 1.03 3.18
C THR A 253 7.08 1.82 2.83
N LYS A 254 6.05 1.16 2.28
CA LYS A 254 4.79 1.78 1.84
C LYS A 254 4.19 2.77 2.85
N PRO A 255 3.84 2.37 4.10
CA PRO A 255 3.24 3.30 5.06
C PRO A 255 4.21 4.43 5.49
N LEU A 256 5.53 4.19 5.45
CA LEU A 256 6.53 5.20 5.80
C LEU A 256 6.66 6.25 4.70
N ALA A 257 6.69 5.83 3.43
CA ALA A 257 6.69 6.72 2.27
C ALA A 257 5.41 7.56 2.18
N SER A 258 4.23 6.94 2.37
CA SER A 258 2.94 7.65 2.41
C SER A 258 2.89 8.67 3.54
N ALA A 259 3.37 8.33 4.74
CA ALA A 259 3.40 9.26 5.87
C ALA A 259 4.37 10.42 5.64
N ALA A 260 5.50 10.15 4.98
CA ALA A 260 6.47 11.17 4.55
C ALA A 260 5.99 11.98 3.33
N ARG A 261 4.94 11.53 2.64
CA ARG A 261 4.41 12.11 1.40
C ARG A 261 5.46 12.21 0.30
N ILE A 262 6.28 11.18 0.15
CA ILE A 262 7.27 11.08 -0.92
C ILE A 262 6.97 9.86 -1.81
N PRO A 263 7.28 9.92 -3.11
CA PRO A 263 7.06 8.78 -3.99
C PRO A 263 8.03 7.64 -3.69
N GLN A 264 7.51 6.41 -3.72
CA GLN A 264 8.23 5.15 -3.69
C GLN A 264 7.95 4.39 -4.98
N THR A 265 9.01 3.93 -5.65
CA THR A 265 8.92 2.92 -6.71
C THR A 265 9.56 1.61 -6.24
N CYS A 266 8.76 0.55 -6.18
CA CYS A 266 9.13 -0.78 -5.67
C CYS A 266 9.22 -1.81 -6.80
N VAL A 267 10.33 -2.54 -6.88
CA VAL A 267 10.46 -3.68 -7.81
C VAL A 267 9.86 -4.92 -7.15
N CYS A 268 8.53 -4.91 -7.03
CA CYS A 268 7.80 -5.78 -6.11
C CYS A 268 6.52 -6.28 -6.77
N SER A 269 6.27 -7.59 -6.76
CA SER A 269 5.09 -8.18 -7.42
C SER A 269 3.85 -8.16 -6.52
N VAL A 270 4.01 -7.85 -5.23
CA VAL A 270 2.88 -7.62 -4.33
C VAL A 270 2.17 -6.33 -4.73
N THR A 271 1.08 -6.51 -5.49
CA THR A 271 0.31 -5.43 -6.12
C THR A 271 -0.25 -4.42 -5.14
N SER A 272 -0.57 -4.85 -3.93
CA SER A 272 -1.10 -3.96 -2.87
C SER A 272 -0.09 -2.94 -2.35
N ILE A 273 1.20 -3.07 -2.69
CA ILE A 273 2.19 -2.01 -2.43
C ILE A 273 1.83 -0.77 -3.26
N GLY A 274 1.45 -0.96 -4.52
CA GLY A 274 1.03 0.12 -5.42
C GLY A 274 -0.34 0.67 -5.04
N ASP A 275 -0.40 1.92 -4.54
CA ASP A 275 -1.65 2.60 -4.20
C ASP A 275 -2.01 3.73 -5.17
N GLY A 276 -1.12 4.05 -6.12
CA GLY A 276 -1.33 5.09 -7.12
C GLY A 276 -1.25 6.52 -6.58
N ALA A 277 -0.94 6.70 -5.29
CA ALA A 277 -0.79 8.00 -4.66
C ALA A 277 0.69 8.32 -4.41
N TYR A 278 1.33 7.50 -3.57
CA TYR A 278 2.75 7.64 -3.24
C TYR A 278 3.55 6.39 -3.57
N ASN A 279 2.88 5.24 -3.69
CA ASN A 279 3.56 3.98 -3.84
C ASN A 279 3.19 3.37 -5.18
N PHE A 280 4.23 2.94 -5.90
CA PHE A 280 4.12 2.40 -7.23
C PHE A 280 4.96 1.12 -7.33
N THR A 281 4.44 0.12 -8.03
CA THR A 281 5.21 -1.05 -8.45
C THR A 281 5.45 -0.98 -9.96
N ASN A 282 6.58 -1.48 -10.43
CA ASN A 282 7.00 -1.35 -11.84
C ASN A 282 7.35 -2.70 -12.51
N ILE A 283 6.89 -3.80 -11.95
CA ILE A 283 7.08 -5.14 -12.53
C ILE A 283 5.73 -5.80 -12.88
N PRO A 284 5.73 -6.86 -13.71
CA PRO A 284 4.53 -7.62 -13.99
C PRO A 284 3.80 -8.05 -12.72
N THR A 285 2.47 -8.16 -12.80
CA THR A 285 1.68 -8.69 -11.69
C THR A 285 1.79 -10.22 -11.67
N PRO A 286 1.59 -10.86 -10.50
CA PRO A 286 1.54 -12.30 -10.38
C PRO A 286 0.57 -12.97 -11.37
N GLU A 287 -0.57 -12.34 -11.63
CA GLU A 287 -1.59 -12.85 -12.56
C GLU A 287 -1.10 -12.83 -14.02
N ALA A 288 -0.38 -11.78 -14.41
CA ALA A 288 0.19 -11.69 -15.75
C ALA A 288 1.27 -12.74 -15.99
N GLU A 289 2.12 -13.00 -14.99
CA GLU A 289 3.14 -14.05 -15.05
C GLU A 289 2.51 -15.45 -15.03
N ALA A 290 1.55 -15.70 -14.14
CA ALA A 290 0.83 -16.96 -14.06
C ALA A 290 0.12 -17.33 -15.36
N LEU A 291 -0.52 -16.35 -16.04
CA LEU A 291 -1.16 -16.56 -17.34
C LEU A 291 -0.17 -17.10 -18.39
N LEU A 292 1.04 -16.53 -18.45
CA LEU A 292 2.06 -16.97 -19.40
C LEU A 292 2.66 -18.32 -19.00
N TRP A 293 2.89 -18.53 -17.70
CA TRP A 293 3.44 -19.76 -17.17
C TRP A 293 2.48 -20.94 -17.42
N VAL A 294 1.18 -20.78 -17.14
CA VAL A 294 0.18 -21.82 -17.35
C VAL A 294 -0.05 -22.11 -18.83
N ARG A 295 -0.04 -21.07 -19.68
CA ARG A 295 -0.09 -21.27 -21.15
C ARG A 295 1.08 -22.12 -21.64
N GLU A 296 2.28 -21.87 -21.11
CA GLU A 296 3.46 -22.66 -21.44
C GLU A 296 3.35 -24.10 -20.92
N ALA A 297 2.77 -24.28 -19.71
CA ALA A 297 2.47 -25.60 -19.17
C ALA A 297 1.49 -26.39 -20.07
N GLU A 298 0.40 -25.77 -20.52
CA GLU A 298 -0.54 -26.38 -21.47
C GLU A 298 0.14 -26.77 -22.78
N ARG A 299 0.96 -25.87 -23.34
CA ARG A 299 1.73 -26.13 -24.58
C ARG A 299 2.67 -27.33 -24.44
N ARG A 300 3.22 -27.55 -23.25
CA ARG A 300 4.09 -28.67 -22.90
C ARG A 300 3.33 -29.95 -22.51
N GLY A 301 2.00 -29.92 -22.49
CA GLY A 301 1.16 -31.06 -22.13
C GLY A 301 1.11 -31.37 -20.63
N ILE A 302 1.51 -30.42 -19.77
CA ILE A 302 1.46 -30.56 -18.31
C ILE A 302 0.00 -30.59 -17.83
N ARG A 303 -0.31 -31.52 -16.93
CA ARG A 303 -1.63 -31.69 -16.29
C ARG A 303 -1.57 -31.70 -14.78
N ARG A 304 -0.45 -32.11 -14.18
CA ARG A 304 -0.23 -32.24 -12.74
C ARG A 304 1.00 -31.45 -12.31
N ILE A 305 0.81 -30.48 -11.41
CA ILE A 305 1.85 -29.60 -10.91
C ILE A 305 2.11 -29.93 -9.43
N SER A 306 3.37 -30.13 -9.07
CA SER A 306 3.80 -30.15 -7.67
C SER A 306 4.47 -28.83 -7.31
N LEU A 307 4.07 -28.19 -6.22
CA LEU A 307 4.62 -26.91 -5.76
C LEU A 307 5.57 -27.15 -4.58
N LEU A 308 6.80 -26.66 -4.69
CA LEU A 308 7.81 -26.65 -3.62
C LEU A 308 8.31 -25.21 -3.48
N THR A 309 7.76 -24.48 -2.51
CA THR A 309 7.92 -23.01 -2.48
C THR A 309 8.30 -22.46 -1.12
N ARG A 310 9.12 -21.41 -1.11
CA ARG A 310 9.50 -20.72 0.12
C ARG A 310 8.36 -19.83 0.63
N ASP A 311 8.22 -19.73 1.94
CA ASP A 311 7.31 -18.82 2.62
C ASP A 311 7.77 -17.35 2.48
N TYR A 312 7.32 -16.70 1.40
CA TYR A 312 7.63 -15.30 1.12
C TYR A 312 6.47 -14.59 0.39
N PRO A 313 6.13 -13.33 0.72
CA PRO A 313 4.93 -12.67 0.17
C PRO A 313 4.84 -12.65 -1.36
N SER A 314 5.95 -12.41 -2.04
CA SER A 314 6.01 -12.42 -3.52
C SER A 314 5.68 -13.79 -4.10
N ILE A 315 6.29 -14.83 -3.53
CA ILE A 315 6.14 -16.23 -3.94
C ILE A 315 4.70 -16.70 -3.69
N GLN A 316 4.14 -16.35 -2.53
CA GLN A 316 2.74 -16.63 -2.23
C GLN A 316 1.78 -16.00 -3.26
N GLY A 317 2.08 -14.77 -3.72
CA GLY A 317 1.35 -14.12 -4.80
C GLY A 317 1.41 -14.89 -6.11
N HIS A 318 2.61 -15.30 -6.55
CA HIS A 318 2.80 -16.10 -7.76
C HIS A 318 2.10 -17.46 -7.65
N VAL A 319 2.26 -18.17 -6.54
CA VAL A 319 1.61 -19.47 -6.29
C VAL A 319 0.09 -19.35 -6.31
N ALA A 320 -0.48 -18.32 -5.68
CA ALA A 320 -1.92 -18.10 -5.70
C ALA A 320 -2.44 -17.85 -7.12
N ALA A 321 -1.73 -17.01 -7.90
CA ALA A 321 -2.07 -16.74 -9.28
C ALA A 321 -1.94 -17.98 -10.18
N VAL A 322 -0.87 -18.77 -10.04
CA VAL A 322 -0.67 -20.03 -10.77
C VAL A 322 -1.76 -21.04 -10.42
N LYS A 323 -2.13 -21.19 -9.15
CA LYS A 323 -3.24 -22.08 -8.74
C LYS A 323 -4.56 -21.66 -9.35
N ALA A 324 -4.88 -20.37 -9.32
CA ALA A 324 -6.12 -19.84 -9.88
C ALA A 324 -6.19 -20.09 -11.39
N GLU A 325 -5.10 -19.79 -12.09
CA GLU A 325 -5.03 -19.95 -13.54
C GLU A 325 -4.98 -21.42 -13.97
N ALA A 326 -4.24 -22.28 -13.25
CA ALA A 326 -4.23 -23.72 -13.48
C ALA A 326 -5.62 -24.32 -13.31
N THR A 327 -6.35 -23.93 -12.27
CA THR A 327 -7.75 -24.36 -12.05
C THR A 327 -8.64 -23.94 -13.22
N ARG A 328 -8.47 -22.72 -13.74
CA ARG A 328 -9.23 -22.19 -14.87
C ARG A 328 -9.10 -23.04 -16.13
N VAL A 329 -7.92 -23.63 -16.37
CA VAL A 329 -7.64 -24.45 -17.57
C VAL A 329 -7.67 -25.97 -17.30
N GLY A 330 -8.06 -26.39 -16.10
CA GLY A 330 -8.19 -27.80 -15.72
C GLY A 330 -6.85 -28.51 -15.45
N LEU A 331 -5.79 -27.77 -15.12
CA LEU A 331 -4.57 -28.32 -14.54
C LEU A 331 -4.78 -28.55 -13.03
N SER A 332 -4.17 -29.60 -12.52
CA SER A 332 -4.30 -30.00 -11.11
C SER A 332 -3.01 -29.73 -10.34
N VAL A 333 -3.13 -29.21 -9.12
CA VAL A 333 -2.02 -29.18 -8.17
C VAL A 333 -2.05 -30.47 -7.36
N SER A 334 -1.08 -31.35 -7.61
CA SER A 334 -1.03 -32.70 -7.03
C SER A 334 -0.35 -32.74 -5.65
N TYR A 335 0.51 -31.77 -5.37
CA TYR A 335 1.19 -31.60 -4.09
C TYR A 335 1.57 -30.14 -3.91
N ASP A 336 1.51 -29.65 -2.69
CA ASP A 336 1.77 -28.26 -2.34
C ASP A 336 2.47 -28.17 -0.99
N TYR A 337 3.74 -27.76 -1.02
CA TYR A 337 4.55 -27.61 0.17
C TYR A 337 5.18 -26.23 0.23
N VAL A 338 4.87 -25.52 1.31
CA VAL A 338 5.44 -24.22 1.65
C VAL A 338 6.44 -24.40 2.80
N PHE A 339 7.66 -23.89 2.65
CA PHE A 339 8.72 -24.05 3.65
C PHE A 339 9.29 -22.72 4.16
N PRO A 340 9.63 -22.63 5.46
CA PRO A 340 10.35 -21.49 6.01
C PRO A 340 11.84 -21.52 5.66
N ASP A 341 12.52 -20.41 5.93
CA ASP A 341 13.96 -20.22 5.69
C ASP A 341 14.86 -21.21 6.43
N SER A 342 14.37 -21.83 7.51
CA SER A 342 15.15 -22.76 8.31
C SER A 342 15.31 -24.16 7.68
N VAL A 343 14.56 -24.48 6.63
CA VAL A 343 14.58 -25.82 6.03
C VAL A 343 15.84 -26.00 5.17
N THR A 344 16.57 -27.07 5.46
CA THR A 344 17.79 -27.48 4.74
C THR A 344 17.76 -28.93 4.25
N ASP A 345 16.73 -29.69 4.64
CA ASP A 345 16.50 -31.07 4.19
C ASP A 345 15.09 -31.19 3.62
N PHE A 346 15.02 -31.38 2.30
CA PHE A 346 13.80 -31.51 1.53
C PHE A 346 13.54 -32.96 1.11
N ARG A 347 14.38 -33.94 1.47
CA ARG A 347 14.30 -35.33 0.93
C ARG A 347 12.93 -35.96 1.14
N THR A 348 12.36 -35.84 2.33
CA THR A 348 11.00 -36.34 2.63
C THR A 348 9.94 -35.66 1.77
N ARG A 349 10.05 -34.33 1.60
CA ARG A 349 9.09 -33.52 0.83
C ARG A 349 9.20 -33.79 -0.67
N ILE A 350 10.41 -34.03 -1.16
CA ILE A 350 10.68 -34.47 -2.53
C ILE A 350 10.08 -35.86 -2.78
N ALA A 351 10.20 -36.79 -1.82
CA ALA A 351 9.60 -38.12 -1.93
C ALA A 351 8.05 -38.04 -1.96
N GLU A 352 7.44 -37.23 -1.09
CA GLU A 352 5.99 -36.97 -1.09
C GLU A 352 5.54 -36.33 -2.41
N ALA A 353 6.26 -35.31 -2.89
CA ALA A 353 6.01 -34.65 -4.15
C ALA A 353 6.08 -35.63 -5.33
N ARG A 354 7.10 -36.50 -5.38
CA ARG A 354 7.22 -37.58 -6.38
C ARG A 354 6.07 -38.58 -6.30
N ALA A 355 5.65 -38.97 -5.09
CA ALA A 355 4.53 -39.89 -4.90
C ALA A 355 3.20 -39.30 -5.43
N SER A 356 3.09 -37.96 -5.50
CA SER A 356 1.95 -37.29 -6.13
C SER A 356 1.92 -37.41 -7.67
N ASN A 357 2.92 -38.04 -8.28
CA ASN A 357 3.08 -38.23 -9.73
C ASN A 357 2.85 -36.93 -10.54
N PRO A 358 3.64 -35.87 -10.32
CA PRO A 358 3.52 -34.61 -11.06
C PRO A 358 4.21 -34.70 -12.43
N ASP A 359 3.69 -33.97 -13.41
CA ASP A 359 4.35 -33.78 -14.71
C ASP A 359 5.45 -32.71 -14.61
N VAL A 360 5.33 -31.79 -13.66
CA VAL A 360 6.31 -30.72 -13.41
C VAL A 360 6.40 -30.34 -11.92
N TYR A 361 7.61 -30.00 -11.48
CA TYR A 361 7.87 -29.43 -10.17
C TYR A 361 8.02 -27.92 -10.31
N TYR A 362 7.03 -27.16 -9.83
CA TYR A 362 7.13 -25.72 -9.65
C TYR A 362 7.98 -25.43 -8.43
N VAL A 363 9.16 -24.83 -8.63
CA VAL A 363 10.11 -24.53 -7.57
C VAL A 363 10.34 -23.03 -7.51
N GLU A 364 10.10 -22.42 -6.35
CA GLU A 364 10.32 -20.98 -6.16
C GLU A 364 10.87 -20.70 -4.76
N ALA A 365 12.08 -20.15 -4.72
CA ALA A 365 12.81 -19.84 -3.50
C ALA A 365 13.91 -18.81 -3.80
N PHE A 366 14.63 -18.38 -2.76
CA PHE A 366 15.87 -17.62 -2.90
C PHE A 366 17.02 -18.45 -2.35
N SER A 367 18.26 -18.03 -2.64
CA SER A 367 19.44 -18.64 -2.04
C SER A 367 19.48 -18.44 -0.53
N PRO A 368 19.95 -19.43 0.26
CA PRO A 368 20.53 -20.71 -0.18
C PRO A 368 19.50 -21.84 -0.37
N GLN A 369 18.24 -21.67 0.02
CA GLN A 369 17.24 -22.75 -0.03
C GLN A 369 16.97 -23.21 -1.46
N LEU A 370 17.02 -22.28 -2.43
CA LEU A 370 16.90 -22.59 -3.84
C LEU A 370 17.96 -23.62 -4.28
N GLU A 371 19.23 -23.41 -3.93
CA GLU A 371 20.33 -24.30 -4.29
C GLU A 371 20.30 -25.62 -3.52
N ILE A 372 19.92 -25.58 -2.24
CA ILE A 372 19.78 -26.79 -1.44
C ILE A 372 18.68 -27.67 -2.04
N LEU A 373 17.52 -27.08 -2.34
CA LEU A 373 16.40 -27.79 -2.96
C LEU A 373 16.77 -28.28 -4.37
N GLY A 374 17.37 -27.44 -5.21
CA GLY A 374 17.82 -27.80 -6.56
C GLY A 374 18.80 -28.98 -6.55
N ARG A 375 19.78 -28.98 -5.64
CA ARG A 375 20.73 -30.09 -5.46
C ARG A 375 20.02 -31.38 -5.06
N GLN A 376 19.12 -31.33 -4.07
CA GLN A 376 18.41 -32.52 -3.60
C GLN A 376 17.40 -33.06 -4.62
N LEU A 377 16.80 -32.20 -5.45
CA LEU A 377 16.00 -32.61 -6.61
C LEU A 377 16.87 -33.32 -7.65
N SER A 378 18.05 -32.78 -7.95
CA SER A 378 19.01 -33.41 -8.86
C SER A 378 19.52 -34.76 -8.34
N ASP A 379 19.83 -34.87 -7.05
CA ASP A 379 20.21 -36.14 -6.39
C ASP A 379 19.09 -37.18 -6.52
N ALA A 380 17.84 -36.72 -6.39
CA ALA A 380 16.65 -37.53 -6.59
C ALA A 380 16.33 -37.79 -8.08
N LYS A 381 17.15 -37.33 -9.03
CA LYS A 381 16.94 -37.45 -10.49
C LYS A 381 15.63 -36.79 -10.96
N ILE A 382 15.33 -35.62 -10.43
CA ILE A 382 14.20 -34.77 -10.83
C ILE A 382 14.76 -33.56 -11.59
N HIS A 383 14.40 -33.47 -12.87
CA HIS A 383 14.88 -32.41 -13.78
C HIS A 383 13.72 -31.68 -14.50
N ASN A 384 12.49 -32.17 -14.39
CA ASN A 384 11.29 -31.51 -14.90
C ASN A 384 10.84 -30.37 -13.96
N ILE A 385 11.72 -29.38 -13.81
CA ILE A 385 11.52 -28.21 -12.96
C ILE A 385 10.96 -27.08 -13.82
N ALA A 386 10.09 -26.28 -13.22
CA ALA A 386 9.63 -25.02 -13.77
C ALA A 386 9.48 -23.97 -12.67
N SER A 387 9.45 -22.69 -13.03
CA SER A 387 9.41 -21.61 -12.03
C SER A 387 8.87 -20.29 -12.58
N VAL A 388 8.64 -19.34 -11.69
CA VAL A 388 8.61 -17.90 -11.97
C VAL A 388 9.88 -17.32 -11.34
N VAL A 389 10.73 -16.67 -12.15
CA VAL A 389 11.97 -15.95 -11.79
C VAL A 389 13.09 -16.79 -11.14
N ALA A 390 12.82 -17.76 -10.26
CA ALA A 390 13.83 -18.31 -9.35
C ALA A 390 15.15 -18.78 -10.00
N PRO A 391 15.16 -19.48 -11.15
CA PRO A 391 16.42 -19.88 -11.79
C PRO A 391 17.31 -18.70 -12.22
N SER A 392 16.73 -17.54 -12.57
CA SER A 392 17.51 -16.38 -13.04
C SER A 392 18.31 -15.70 -11.94
N ILE A 393 17.89 -15.89 -10.69
CA ILE A 393 18.48 -15.30 -9.49
C ILE A 393 19.33 -16.30 -8.69
N SER A 394 19.58 -17.50 -9.20
CA SER A 394 20.49 -18.46 -8.56
C SER A 394 21.95 -18.14 -8.89
N GLU A 395 22.82 -18.33 -7.89
CA GLU A 395 24.27 -18.28 -8.05
C GLU A 395 24.83 -19.59 -8.66
N HIS A 396 24.03 -20.66 -8.68
CA HIS A 396 24.40 -22.00 -9.17
C HIS A 396 23.47 -22.45 -10.30
N ARG A 397 23.54 -21.74 -11.43
CA ARG A 397 22.64 -21.95 -12.59
C ARG A 397 22.71 -23.35 -13.17
N GLU A 398 23.86 -24.02 -13.03
CA GLU A 398 24.08 -25.40 -13.47
C GLU A 398 23.12 -26.40 -12.81
N LEU A 399 22.60 -26.10 -11.61
CA LEU A 399 21.61 -26.93 -10.92
C LEU A 399 20.24 -26.93 -11.62
N PHE A 400 19.98 -25.94 -12.47
CA PHE A 400 18.70 -25.70 -13.11
C PHE A 400 18.75 -25.87 -14.63
N GLU A 401 19.80 -26.50 -15.16
CA GLU A 401 19.91 -26.80 -16.59
C GLU A 401 18.67 -27.57 -17.09
N GLY A 402 18.07 -27.11 -18.19
CA GLY A 402 16.84 -27.68 -18.75
C GLY A 402 15.52 -27.19 -18.09
N THR A 403 15.60 -26.41 -17.01
CA THR A 403 14.42 -25.76 -16.40
C THR A 403 13.85 -24.69 -17.32
N TRP A 404 12.52 -24.55 -17.34
CA TRP A 404 11.86 -23.43 -18.00
C TRP A 404 11.18 -22.53 -16.96
N TYR A 405 11.19 -21.22 -17.20
CA TYR A 405 10.64 -20.26 -16.26
C TYR A 405 10.11 -19.02 -16.98
N THR A 406 9.23 -18.28 -16.32
CA THR A 406 8.84 -16.93 -16.74
C THR A 406 9.62 -15.88 -15.96
N ASP A 407 9.97 -14.79 -16.63
CA ASP A 407 10.66 -13.65 -16.03
C ASP A 407 10.34 -12.37 -16.82
N SER A 408 10.69 -11.23 -16.26
CA SER A 408 10.63 -9.94 -16.93
C SER A 408 11.62 -9.89 -18.09
N ASN A 409 11.10 -9.62 -19.29
CA ASN A 409 11.93 -9.53 -20.49
C ASN A 409 12.53 -8.12 -20.65
N LEU A 410 13.86 -8.02 -20.66
CA LEU A 410 14.60 -6.85 -21.13
C LEU A 410 14.53 -6.77 -22.66
N ARG A 411 13.52 -6.05 -23.18
CA ARG A 411 13.35 -5.84 -24.62
C ARG A 411 14.47 -5.02 -25.27
N ASP A 412 15.21 -4.22 -24.50
CA ASP A 412 16.27 -3.36 -25.00
C ASP A 412 17.65 -4.05 -24.88
N LEU A 413 18.10 -4.62 -26.01
CA LEU A 413 19.42 -5.25 -26.12
C LEU A 413 20.57 -4.25 -25.91
N ALA A 414 20.39 -2.99 -26.30
CA ALA A 414 21.43 -1.97 -26.15
C ALA A 414 21.63 -1.62 -24.67
N PHE A 415 20.55 -1.54 -23.88
CA PHE A 415 20.68 -1.41 -22.42
C PHE A 415 21.42 -2.59 -21.82
N ARG A 416 21.04 -3.83 -22.19
CA ARG A 416 21.68 -5.04 -21.68
C ARG A 416 23.19 -5.05 -21.96
N THR A 417 23.61 -4.80 -23.19
CA THR A 417 25.04 -4.76 -23.56
C THR A 417 25.79 -3.72 -22.73
N ARG A 418 25.27 -2.49 -22.63
CA ARG A 418 25.91 -1.44 -21.80
C ARG A 418 25.97 -1.82 -20.31
N PHE A 419 24.94 -2.51 -19.80
CA PHE A 419 24.89 -2.94 -18.42
C PHE A 419 25.95 -4.00 -18.13
N GLU A 420 26.07 -5.01 -18.99
CA GLU A 420 27.07 -6.09 -18.90
C GLU A 420 28.51 -5.59 -19.12
N GLU A 421 28.72 -4.59 -19.97
CA GLU A 421 30.05 -3.96 -20.15
C GLU A 421 30.51 -3.21 -18.90
N LYS A 422 29.58 -2.67 -18.12
CA LYS A 422 29.87 -1.83 -16.96
C LYS A 422 30.07 -2.60 -15.65
N TYR A 423 29.41 -3.76 -15.49
CA TYR A 423 29.21 -4.42 -14.21
C TYR A 423 29.31 -5.93 -14.27
#